data_AF-A0A522ZRQ1-F1
#
_entry.id   AF-A0A522ZRQ1-F1
#
_cell.length_a   1.000
_cell.length_b   1.000
_cell.length_c   1.000
_cell.angle_alpha   90.00
_cell.angle_beta   90.00
_cell.angle_gamma   90.00
#
_symmetry.space_group_name_H-M   'P 1'
#
loop_
_entity.id
_entity.type
_entity.pdbx_description
1 polymer ?
#
loop_
_entity_poly.entity_id
_entity_poly.type
_entity_poly.pdbx_seq_one_letter_code
_entity_poly.pdbx_strand_id
1 'polypeptide(L)'
;MKIESTETYTHWLDSLRDLRARARIQARVERLAVGNAGDAKPVGERVSELRIDYGPGYRVYYTRRDKVLVILLCGGDTHTGCRHQDREAARQRTLTMPKLETRKTVTHPYDVAQHLRTPEEMALYLDACIEEADGDVSFIAKALGDIARAKGMTQLARDTGLGRESLYKAMSADGNPSFATVLKVTRALGMKLTAVPANP
;
A
#
# COMPACT_ATOMS: atom_id res chain seq x y z
N MET A 1 -10.38 2.41 -5.69
CA MET A 1 -11.41 1.71 -4.88
C MET A 1 -11.26 2.08 -3.41
N LYS A 2 -12.25 1.82 -2.55
CA LYS A 2 -12.04 1.89 -1.10
C LYS A 2 -11.26 0.65 -0.65
N ILE A 3 -10.38 0.80 0.33
CA ILE A 3 -9.67 -0.31 0.95
C ILE A 3 -10.21 -0.49 2.36
N GLU A 4 -10.47 -1.73 2.73
CA GLU A 4 -10.73 -2.13 4.09
C GLU A 4 -9.72 -3.23 4.49
N SER A 5 -9.41 -3.33 5.78
CA SER A 5 -8.56 -4.39 6.30
C SER A 5 -9.15 -5.03 7.55
N THR A 6 -8.73 -6.26 7.83
CA THR A 6 -8.96 -6.90 9.13
C THR A 6 -7.95 -6.39 10.17
N GLU A 7 -8.30 -6.50 11.46
CA GLU A 7 -7.36 -6.25 12.55
C GLU A 7 -6.13 -7.16 12.47
N THR A 8 -6.29 -8.40 12.00
CA THR A 8 -5.15 -9.32 11.80
C THR A 8 -4.11 -8.72 10.87
N TYR A 9 -4.52 -8.17 9.73
CA TYR A 9 -3.60 -7.55 8.79
C TYR A 9 -2.95 -6.31 9.39
N THR A 10 -3.76 -5.42 10.00
CA THR A 10 -3.26 -4.17 10.57
C THR A 10 -2.21 -4.42 11.65
N HIS A 11 -2.51 -5.30 12.63
CA HIS A 11 -1.56 -5.67 13.69
C HIS A 11 -0.31 -6.32 13.14
N TRP A 12 -0.45 -7.21 12.16
CA TRP A 12 0.70 -7.86 11.54
C TRP A 12 1.61 -6.84 10.85
N LEU A 13 1.05 -5.93 10.06
CA LEU A 13 1.79 -4.90 9.34
C LEU A 13 2.55 -3.98 10.31
N ASP A 14 1.91 -3.59 11.42
CA ASP A 14 2.53 -2.72 12.42
C ASP A 14 3.59 -3.42 13.26
N SER A 15 3.50 -4.76 13.41
CA SER A 15 4.51 -5.56 14.11
C SER A 15 5.76 -5.87 13.28
N LEU A 16 5.70 -5.67 11.96
CA LEU A 16 6.78 -6.03 11.05
C LEU A 16 7.98 -5.07 11.22
N ARG A 17 9.12 -5.59 11.69
CA ARG A 17 10.31 -4.77 11.94
C ARG A 17 11.02 -4.29 10.66
N ASP A 18 10.87 -5.04 9.57
CA ASP A 18 11.41 -4.64 8.27
C ASP A 18 10.55 -3.54 7.65
N LEU A 19 11.04 -2.29 7.75
CA LEU A 19 10.35 -1.12 7.20
C LEU A 19 10.29 -1.13 5.67
N ARG A 20 11.28 -1.71 4.99
CA ARG A 20 11.29 -1.85 3.52
C ARG A 20 10.23 -2.86 3.07
N ALA A 21 10.07 -3.96 3.81
CA ALA A 21 8.98 -4.89 3.59
C ALA A 21 7.62 -4.20 3.73
N ARG A 22 7.41 -3.46 4.84
CA ARG A 22 6.15 -2.73 5.08
C ARG A 22 5.83 -1.76 3.94
N ALA A 23 6.82 -0.98 3.52
CA ALA A 23 6.69 -0.03 2.43
C ALA A 23 6.27 -0.71 1.11
N ARG A 24 6.94 -1.80 0.73
CA ARG A 24 6.60 -2.57 -0.49
C ARG A 24 5.21 -3.20 -0.40
N ILE A 25 4.83 -3.72 0.76
CA ILE A 25 3.48 -4.27 1.00
C ILE A 25 2.41 -3.19 0.83
N GLN A 26 2.61 -2.03 1.45
CA GLN A 26 1.71 -0.88 1.32
C GLN A 26 1.59 -0.40 -0.12
N ALA A 27 2.72 -0.20 -0.81
CA ALA A 27 2.75 0.21 -2.21
C ALA A 27 1.98 -0.78 -3.11
N ARG A 28 2.19 -2.09 -2.93
CA ARG A 28 1.47 -3.14 -3.68
C ARG A 28 -0.03 -3.16 -3.40
N VAL A 29 -0.45 -2.94 -2.15
CA VAL A 29 -1.88 -2.85 -1.80
C VAL A 29 -2.54 -1.63 -2.45
N GLU A 30 -1.88 -0.48 -2.42
CA GLU A 30 -2.36 0.73 -3.09
C GLU A 30 -2.39 0.57 -4.61
N ARG A 31 -1.37 -0.08 -5.18
CA ARG A 31 -1.29 -0.40 -6.62
C ARG A 31 -2.46 -1.31 -7.05
N LEU A 32 -2.77 -2.31 -6.23
CA LEU A 32 -3.93 -3.18 -6.43
C LEU A 32 -5.26 -2.40 -6.35
N ALA A 33 -5.37 -1.44 -5.44
CA ALA A 33 -6.59 -0.64 -5.24
C ALA A 33 -6.91 0.33 -6.39
N VAL A 34 -5.90 0.71 -7.18
CA VAL A 34 -6.06 1.50 -8.42
C VAL A 34 -6.21 0.61 -9.67
N GLY A 35 -6.30 -0.71 -9.51
CA GLY A 35 -6.62 -1.66 -10.58
C GLY A 35 -5.43 -2.44 -11.13
N ASN A 36 -4.22 -2.15 -10.66
CA ASN A 36 -2.99 -2.80 -11.12
C ASN A 36 -2.60 -3.95 -10.20
N ALA A 37 -3.12 -5.15 -10.48
CA ALA A 37 -2.91 -6.32 -9.62
C ALA A 37 -1.51 -6.94 -9.73
N GLY A 38 -0.77 -6.71 -10.83
CA GLY A 38 0.53 -7.33 -11.09
C GLY A 38 0.51 -8.84 -10.85
N ASP A 39 1.45 -9.34 -10.05
CA ASP A 39 1.50 -10.76 -9.67
C ASP A 39 0.46 -11.13 -8.61
N ALA A 40 -0.76 -11.45 -9.06
CA ALA A 40 -1.84 -11.95 -8.23
C ALA A 40 -2.43 -13.26 -8.77
N LYS A 41 -2.82 -14.17 -7.87
CA LYS A 41 -3.41 -15.47 -8.22
C LYS A 41 -4.64 -15.79 -7.38
N PRO A 42 -5.69 -16.42 -7.95
CA PRO A 42 -6.81 -16.90 -7.15
C PRO A 42 -6.35 -18.01 -6.21
N VAL A 43 -6.93 -18.00 -5.00
CA VAL A 43 -6.74 -18.99 -3.95
C VAL A 43 -8.12 -19.44 -3.49
N GLY A 44 -8.62 -20.51 -4.08
CA GLY A 44 -10.01 -20.92 -3.92
C GLY A 44 -10.96 -20.02 -4.71
N GLU A 45 -12.22 -19.92 -4.28
CA GLU A 45 -13.27 -19.26 -5.07
C GLU A 45 -13.36 -17.74 -4.86
N ARG A 46 -13.02 -17.23 -3.67
CA ARG A 46 -13.33 -15.82 -3.29
C ARG A 46 -12.13 -14.99 -2.87
N VAL A 47 -10.96 -15.61 -2.73
CA VAL A 47 -9.74 -14.98 -2.24
C VAL A 47 -8.68 -15.01 -3.33
N SER A 48 -7.85 -13.99 -3.36
CA SER A 48 -6.67 -13.91 -4.21
C SER A 48 -5.43 -13.63 -3.35
N GLU A 49 -4.30 -14.14 -3.80
CA GLU A 49 -2.97 -13.96 -3.22
C GLU A 49 -2.19 -12.98 -4.11
N LEU A 50 -1.85 -11.83 -3.57
CA LEU A 50 -0.93 -10.86 -4.15
C LEU A 50 0.49 -11.21 -3.70
N ARG A 51 1.37 -11.56 -4.64
CA ARG A 51 2.75 -11.94 -4.35
C ARG A 51 3.65 -10.72 -4.42
N ILE A 52 4.57 -10.63 -3.47
CA ILE A 52 5.50 -9.51 -3.34
C ILE A 52 6.91 -10.08 -3.41
N ASP A 53 7.63 -9.69 -4.46
CA ASP A 53 9.00 -10.12 -4.70
C ASP A 53 9.98 -9.31 -3.85
N TYR A 54 10.01 -9.62 -2.57
CA TYR A 54 10.91 -9.00 -1.61
C TYR A 54 11.14 -9.92 -0.41
N GLY A 55 12.41 -10.02 0.02
CA GLY A 55 12.81 -10.75 1.22
C GLY A 55 12.28 -12.20 1.25
N PRO A 56 11.47 -12.58 2.25
CA PRO A 56 10.97 -13.95 2.38
C PRO A 56 9.90 -14.35 1.33
N GLY A 57 9.52 -13.42 0.47
CA GLY A 57 8.39 -13.53 -0.44
C GLY A 57 7.09 -13.32 0.34
N TYR A 58 6.69 -12.07 0.53
CA TYR A 58 5.43 -11.77 1.21
C TYR A 58 4.23 -12.07 0.32
N ARG A 59 3.09 -12.40 0.93
CA ARG A 59 1.81 -12.61 0.26
C ARG A 59 0.71 -11.89 1.00
N VAL A 60 0.02 -10.99 0.31
CA VAL A 60 -1.18 -10.34 0.82
C VAL A 60 -2.39 -11.06 0.28
N TYR A 61 -3.25 -11.54 1.16
CA TYR A 61 -4.50 -12.19 0.78
C TYR A 61 -5.64 -11.18 0.83
N TYR A 62 -6.43 -11.12 -0.23
CA TYR A 62 -7.50 -10.16 -0.36
C TYR A 62 -8.74 -10.76 -1.04
N THR A 63 -9.87 -10.09 -0.85
CA THR A 63 -11.10 -10.34 -1.60
C THR A 63 -11.64 -9.01 -2.14
N ARG A 64 -12.43 -9.07 -3.21
CA ARG A 64 -13.12 -7.91 -3.78
C ARG A 64 -14.62 -8.05 -3.52
N ARG A 65 -15.22 -7.02 -2.92
CA ARG A 65 -16.67 -6.92 -2.70
C ARG A 65 -17.15 -5.63 -3.35
N ASP A 66 -17.79 -5.74 -4.50
CA ASP A 66 -18.18 -4.61 -5.35
C ASP A 66 -17.00 -3.64 -5.59
N LYS A 67 -17.06 -2.43 -5.02
CA LYS A 67 -16.03 -1.38 -5.15
C LYS A 67 -15.08 -1.30 -3.93
N VAL A 68 -15.06 -2.32 -3.09
CA VAL A 68 -14.24 -2.42 -1.88
C VAL A 68 -13.23 -3.54 -2.03
N LEU A 69 -11.95 -3.19 -1.89
CA LEU A 69 -10.85 -4.14 -1.73
C LEU A 69 -10.70 -4.45 -0.25
N VAL A 70 -10.86 -5.72 0.14
CA VAL A 70 -10.75 -6.14 1.55
C VAL A 70 -9.47 -6.95 1.73
N ILE A 71 -8.54 -6.42 2.52
CA ILE A 71 -7.28 -7.08 2.89
C ILE A 71 -7.49 -7.96 4.12
N LEU A 72 -7.20 -9.25 3.98
CA LEU A 72 -7.56 -10.27 4.96
C LEU A 72 -6.43 -10.59 5.93
N LEU A 73 -5.24 -10.82 5.41
CA LEU A 73 -4.02 -11.12 6.16
C LEU A 73 -2.81 -11.01 5.23
N CYS A 74 -1.62 -10.92 5.82
CA CYS A 74 -0.36 -11.04 5.09
C CYS A 74 0.48 -12.16 5.71
N GLY A 75 1.08 -12.98 4.87
CA GLY A 75 1.99 -14.07 5.22
C GLY A 75 3.35 -13.85 4.58
N GLY A 76 4.39 -14.48 5.11
CA GLY A 76 5.77 -14.13 4.73
C GLY A 76 6.81 -15.07 5.30
N ASP A 77 6.71 -16.35 4.96
CA ASP A 77 7.76 -17.33 5.22
C ASP A 77 8.27 -17.96 3.90
N THR A 78 9.57 -18.21 3.85
CA THR A 78 10.24 -18.90 2.74
C THR A 78 10.10 -20.41 2.82
N HIS A 79 9.87 -20.96 4.02
CA HIS A 79 9.74 -22.39 4.22
C HIS A 79 8.44 -22.91 3.62
N THR A 80 8.52 -23.90 2.74
CA THR A 80 7.39 -24.47 2.00
C THR A 80 6.25 -24.89 2.93
N GLY A 81 6.55 -25.43 4.12
CA GLY A 81 5.57 -25.78 5.15
C GLY A 81 4.75 -24.58 5.65
N CYS A 82 5.41 -23.48 6.00
CA CYS A 82 4.75 -22.25 6.45
C CYS A 82 3.96 -21.58 5.32
N ARG A 83 4.43 -21.67 4.06
CA ARG A 83 3.67 -21.19 2.89
C ARG A 83 2.36 -21.95 2.70
N HIS A 84 2.40 -23.28 2.83
CA HIS A 84 1.20 -24.10 2.79
C HIS A 84 0.26 -23.72 3.93
N GLN A 85 0.77 -23.50 5.13
CA GLN A 85 -0.04 -23.12 6.29
C GLN A 85 -0.70 -21.73 6.12
N ASP A 86 0.01 -20.72 5.61
CA ASP A 86 -0.56 -19.39 5.34
C ASP A 86 -1.64 -19.47 4.25
N ARG A 87 -1.37 -20.23 3.18
CA ARG A 87 -2.29 -20.41 2.06
C ARG A 87 -3.50 -21.23 2.48
N GLU A 88 -3.33 -22.25 3.32
CA GLU A 88 -4.42 -22.99 3.94
C GLU A 88 -5.17 -22.12 4.93
N ALA A 89 -4.53 -21.31 5.78
CA ALA A 89 -5.22 -20.37 6.66
C ALA A 89 -6.06 -19.36 5.87
N ALA A 90 -5.55 -18.85 4.74
CA ALA A 90 -6.33 -18.00 3.82
C ALA A 90 -7.48 -18.76 3.15
N ARG A 91 -7.25 -20.00 2.67
CA ARG A 91 -8.30 -20.88 2.13
C ARG A 91 -9.32 -21.30 3.19
N GLN A 92 -8.92 -21.49 4.43
CA GLN A 92 -9.78 -21.98 5.50
C GLN A 92 -10.56 -20.84 6.12
N ARG A 93 -10.00 -19.62 6.14
CA ARG A 93 -10.78 -18.38 6.25
C ARG A 93 -11.77 -18.21 5.10
N THR A 94 -11.58 -18.90 3.96
CA THR A 94 -12.58 -19.01 2.86
C THR A 94 -13.63 -20.10 3.14
N LEU A 95 -13.23 -21.28 3.64
CA LEU A 95 -14.10 -22.44 3.93
C LEU A 95 -14.94 -22.29 5.22
N THR A 96 -14.47 -21.49 6.18
CA THR A 96 -15.23 -21.12 7.40
C THR A 96 -16.01 -19.82 7.24
N MET A 97 -16.03 -19.21 6.04
CA MET A 97 -17.11 -18.29 5.69
C MET A 97 -18.34 -19.14 5.36
N PRO A 98 -19.37 -19.21 6.21
CA PRO A 98 -20.63 -19.77 5.77
C PRO A 98 -21.17 -18.85 4.68
N LYS A 99 -22.21 -19.27 3.94
CA LYS A 99 -23.16 -18.33 3.32
C LYS A 99 -23.28 -17.10 4.23
N LEU A 100 -22.78 -15.95 3.76
CA LEU A 100 -22.41 -14.84 4.64
C LEU A 100 -23.66 -14.11 5.14
N GLU A 101 -24.38 -14.72 6.08
CA GLU A 101 -25.42 -14.07 6.89
C GLU A 101 -25.21 -14.25 8.40
N THR A 102 -24.26 -15.07 8.89
CA THR A 102 -24.21 -15.37 10.34
C THR A 102 -22.90 -15.10 11.09
N ARG A 103 -21.81 -14.65 10.45
CA ARG A 103 -20.72 -13.94 11.16
C ARG A 103 -19.90 -13.10 10.18
N LYS A 104 -20.18 -11.79 10.10
CA LYS A 104 -19.41 -10.86 9.26
C LYS A 104 -17.97 -10.80 9.78
N THR A 105 -16.99 -11.11 8.94
CA THR A 105 -15.59 -10.71 9.21
C THR A 105 -15.58 -9.21 9.43
N VAL A 106 -15.14 -8.78 10.61
CA VAL A 106 -15.04 -7.36 10.96
C VAL A 106 -13.88 -6.77 10.17
N THR A 107 -14.17 -5.69 9.46
CA THR A 107 -13.22 -4.94 8.64
C THR A 107 -13.33 -3.47 8.98
N HIS A 108 -12.24 -2.74 8.82
CA HIS A 108 -12.15 -1.32 9.07
C HIS A 108 -11.61 -0.60 7.84
N PRO A 109 -11.99 0.66 7.59
CA PRO A 109 -11.37 1.47 6.56
C PRO A 109 -9.85 1.47 6.71
N TYR A 110 -9.14 1.17 5.62
CA TYR A 110 -7.69 1.18 5.59
C TYR A 110 -7.20 2.45 4.92
N ASP A 111 -6.29 3.16 5.58
CA ASP A 111 -5.60 4.34 5.03
C ASP A 111 -4.10 4.22 5.31
N VAL A 112 -3.32 4.08 4.24
CA VAL A 112 -1.86 3.95 4.32
C VAL A 112 -1.21 5.11 5.11
N ALA A 113 -1.79 6.31 5.05
CA ALA A 113 -1.28 7.48 5.76
C ALA A 113 -1.18 7.28 7.28
N GLN A 114 -2.03 6.42 7.88
CA GLN A 114 -1.99 6.10 9.31
C GLN A 114 -0.75 5.28 9.71
N HIS A 115 -0.08 4.66 8.74
CA HIS A 115 1.10 3.83 8.96
C HIS A 115 2.41 4.52 8.58
N LEU A 116 2.36 5.75 8.03
CA LEU A 116 3.51 6.55 7.63
C LEU A 116 3.88 7.52 8.77
N ARG A 117 4.39 6.99 9.88
CA ARG A 117 4.53 7.73 11.16
C ARG A 117 5.89 8.42 11.28
N THR A 118 6.89 7.93 10.56
CA THR A 118 8.27 8.42 10.63
C THR A 118 8.78 8.87 9.26
N PRO A 119 9.77 9.78 9.20
CA PRO A 119 10.39 10.19 7.94
C PRO A 119 10.97 9.02 7.14
N GLU A 120 11.52 8.01 7.83
CA GLU A 120 12.07 6.80 7.22
C GLU A 120 10.97 5.97 6.54
N GLU A 121 9.83 5.73 7.22
CA GLU A 121 8.68 5.02 6.64
C GLU A 121 8.14 5.74 5.38
N MET A 122 8.06 7.09 5.42
CA MET A 122 7.60 7.90 4.29
C MET A 122 8.55 7.79 3.09
N ALA A 123 9.86 7.87 3.32
CA ALA A 123 10.86 7.78 2.26
C ALA A 123 10.85 6.39 1.61
N LEU A 124 10.82 5.32 2.41
CA LEU A 124 10.75 3.95 1.92
C LEU A 124 9.44 3.67 1.17
N TYR A 125 8.32 4.23 1.61
CA TYR A 125 7.05 4.12 0.91
C TYR A 125 7.08 4.82 -0.45
N LEU A 126 7.62 6.04 -0.53
CA LEU A 126 7.77 6.73 -1.81
C LEU A 126 8.68 5.97 -2.77
N ASP A 127 9.81 5.46 -2.27
CA ASP A 127 10.77 4.65 -3.04
C ASP A 127 10.09 3.40 -3.61
N ALA A 128 9.39 2.63 -2.76
CA ALA A 128 8.61 1.48 -3.20
C ALA A 128 7.51 1.84 -4.22
N CYS A 129 6.84 2.99 -4.05
CA CYS A 129 5.85 3.46 -5.01
C CYS A 129 6.47 3.84 -6.37
N ILE A 130 7.68 4.41 -6.38
CA ILE A 130 8.41 4.75 -7.62
C ILE A 130 8.80 3.46 -8.37
N GLU A 131 9.31 2.45 -7.65
CA GLU A 131 9.62 1.13 -8.23
C GLU A 131 8.36 0.49 -8.84
N GLU A 132 7.23 0.55 -8.14
CA GLU A 132 5.95 -0.06 -8.55
C GLU A 132 5.18 0.72 -9.62
N ALA A 133 5.54 1.98 -9.84
CA ALA A 133 4.80 2.87 -10.73
C ALA A 133 4.87 2.42 -12.20
N ASP A 134 6.00 1.86 -12.63
CA ASP A 134 6.26 1.52 -14.04
C ASP A 134 5.88 2.67 -14.99
N GLY A 135 6.34 3.89 -14.66
CA GLY A 135 6.03 5.12 -15.41
C GLY A 135 4.67 5.77 -15.09
N ASP A 136 3.85 5.20 -14.23
CA ASP A 136 2.57 5.79 -13.80
C ASP A 136 2.78 6.98 -12.85
N VAL A 137 2.80 8.18 -13.43
CA VAL A 137 2.96 9.45 -12.71
C VAL A 137 1.84 9.68 -11.69
N SER A 138 0.61 9.25 -12.01
CA SER A 138 -0.55 9.47 -11.14
C SER A 138 -0.45 8.65 -9.84
N PHE A 139 0.16 7.46 -9.92
CA PHE A 139 0.45 6.65 -8.74
C PHE A 139 1.52 7.27 -7.84
N ILE A 140 2.58 7.83 -8.42
CA ILE A 140 3.60 8.57 -7.66
C ILE A 140 2.99 9.83 -7.02
N ALA A 141 2.15 10.55 -7.76
CA ALA A 141 1.44 11.72 -7.25
C ALA A 141 0.53 11.37 -6.06
N LYS A 142 -0.22 10.27 -6.17
CA LYS A 142 -1.03 9.73 -5.08
C LYS A 142 -0.18 9.39 -3.84
N ALA A 143 0.97 8.74 -4.03
CA ALA A 143 1.86 8.37 -2.92
C ALA A 143 2.37 9.60 -2.16
N LEU A 144 2.74 10.67 -2.89
CA LEU A 144 3.08 11.96 -2.28
C LEU A 144 1.88 12.58 -1.54
N GLY A 145 0.68 12.41 -2.07
CA GLY A 145 -0.57 12.80 -1.42
C GLY A 145 -0.82 12.05 -0.10
N ASP A 146 -0.56 10.74 -0.07
CA ASP A 146 -0.66 9.93 1.13
C ASP A 146 0.32 10.41 2.21
N ILE A 147 1.58 10.64 1.84
CA ILE A 147 2.62 11.17 2.75
C ILE A 147 2.25 12.59 3.23
N ALA A 148 1.76 13.44 2.33
CA ALA A 148 1.31 14.79 2.67
C ALA A 148 0.17 14.78 3.69
N ARG A 149 -0.77 13.84 3.58
CA ARG A 149 -1.85 13.65 4.55
C ARG A 149 -1.30 13.18 5.90
N ALA A 150 -0.34 12.25 5.90
CA ALA A 150 0.31 11.77 7.13
C ALA A 150 1.09 12.88 7.87
N LYS A 151 1.82 13.73 7.15
CA LYS A 151 2.61 14.84 7.74
C LYS A 151 1.77 16.07 8.08
N GLY A 152 0.66 16.29 7.36
CA GLY A 152 -0.24 17.43 7.54
C GLY A 152 -0.20 18.43 6.38
N MET A 153 -1.33 18.54 5.67
CA MET A 153 -1.44 19.36 4.45
C MET A 153 -1.25 20.87 4.69
N THR A 154 -1.69 21.38 5.84
CA THR A 154 -1.57 22.81 6.17
C THR A 154 -0.12 23.25 6.27
N GLN A 155 0.72 22.45 6.92
CA GLN A 155 2.14 22.75 7.04
C GLN A 155 2.84 22.62 5.67
N LEU A 156 2.50 21.58 4.91
CA LEU A 156 3.06 21.39 3.57
C LEU A 156 2.76 22.56 2.63
N ALA A 157 1.53 23.08 2.64
CA ALA A 157 1.16 24.25 1.84
C ALA A 157 2.01 25.49 2.17
N ARG A 158 2.28 25.71 3.46
CA ARG A 158 3.15 26.81 3.92
C ARG A 158 4.59 26.61 3.46
N ASP A 159 5.14 25.41 3.67
CA ASP A 159 6.54 25.10 3.36
C ASP A 159 6.83 25.09 1.85
N THR A 160 5.84 24.74 1.02
CA THR A 160 5.96 24.71 -0.45
C THR A 160 5.61 26.04 -1.12
N GLY A 161 4.89 26.93 -0.42
CA GLY A 161 4.29 28.13 -1.01
C GLY A 161 3.15 27.84 -1.99
N LEU A 162 2.58 26.62 -1.96
CA LEU A 162 1.51 26.19 -2.86
C LEU A 162 0.15 26.23 -2.13
N GLY A 163 -0.91 26.55 -2.87
CA GLY A 163 -2.28 26.48 -2.34
C GLY A 163 -2.70 25.04 -2.02
N ARG A 164 -3.44 24.84 -0.93
CA ARG A 164 -3.96 23.51 -0.52
C ARG A 164 -4.78 22.83 -1.62
N GLU A 165 -5.61 23.59 -2.33
CA GLU A 165 -6.42 23.06 -3.44
C GLU A 165 -5.53 22.55 -4.60
N SER A 166 -4.50 23.31 -4.96
CA SER A 166 -3.53 22.90 -5.97
C SER A 166 -2.77 21.64 -5.53
N LEU A 167 -2.43 21.53 -4.25
CA LEU A 167 -1.77 20.33 -3.71
C LEU A 167 -2.70 19.12 -3.75
N TYR A 168 -3.96 19.25 -3.33
CA TYR A 168 -4.94 18.16 -3.42
C TYR A 168 -5.17 17.70 -4.85
N LYS A 169 -5.31 18.64 -5.80
CA LYS A 169 -5.49 18.29 -7.21
C LYS A 169 -4.24 17.60 -7.77
N ALA A 170 -3.07 18.18 -7.55
CA ALA A 170 -1.82 17.70 -8.12
C ALA A 170 -1.36 16.36 -7.54
N MET A 171 -1.63 16.08 -6.25
CA MET A 171 -1.22 14.86 -5.54
C MET A 171 -2.37 13.85 -5.40
N SER A 172 -3.41 13.95 -6.22
CA SER A 172 -4.52 12.99 -6.24
C SER A 172 -4.20 11.77 -7.10
N ALA A 173 -5.07 10.75 -7.06
CA ALA A 173 -4.97 9.57 -7.90
C ALA A 173 -5.11 9.86 -9.40
N ASP A 174 -5.64 11.02 -9.78
CA ASP A 174 -5.74 11.50 -11.17
C ASP A 174 -4.80 12.70 -11.42
N GLY A 175 -3.88 12.95 -10.48
CA GLY A 175 -2.95 14.08 -10.50
C GLY A 175 -1.85 13.90 -11.54
N ASN A 176 -1.40 15.02 -12.10
CA ASN A 176 -0.21 15.08 -12.97
C ASN A 176 0.66 16.29 -12.57
N PRO A 177 1.40 16.20 -11.46
CA PRO A 177 2.23 17.28 -11.00
C PRO A 177 3.41 17.49 -11.94
N SER A 178 3.77 18.77 -12.18
CA SER A 178 5.05 19.06 -12.84
C SER A 178 6.21 18.52 -12.00
N PHE A 179 7.33 18.19 -12.65
CA PHE A 179 8.53 17.77 -11.93
C PHE A 179 9.01 18.84 -10.91
N ALA A 180 8.85 20.12 -11.23
CA ALA A 180 9.14 21.21 -10.30
C ALA A 180 8.25 21.16 -9.05
N THR A 181 6.97 20.80 -9.19
CA THR A 181 6.06 20.59 -8.07
C THR A 181 6.51 19.40 -7.22
N VAL A 182 6.88 18.29 -7.85
CA VAL A 182 7.40 17.10 -7.15
C VAL A 182 8.61 17.46 -6.30
N LEU A 183 9.61 18.15 -6.87
CA LEU A 183 10.83 18.55 -6.14
C LEU A 183 10.54 19.50 -4.96
N LYS A 184 9.59 20.42 -5.10
CA LYS A 184 9.18 21.31 -3.99
C LYS A 184 8.52 20.51 -2.87
N VAL A 185 7.60 19.63 -3.22
CA VAL A 185 6.85 18.82 -2.26
C VAL A 185 7.78 17.85 -1.54
N THR A 186 8.63 17.10 -2.24
CA THR A 186 9.57 16.16 -1.59
C THR A 186 10.52 16.88 -0.64
N ARG A 187 11.05 18.05 -1.03
CA ARG A 187 11.89 18.87 -0.15
C ARG A 187 11.14 19.32 1.11
N ALA A 188 9.91 19.84 0.97
CA ALA A 188 9.10 20.26 2.11
C ALA A 188 8.68 19.08 3.01
N LEU A 189 8.54 17.89 2.43
CA LEU A 189 8.34 16.66 3.18
C LEU A 189 9.61 16.19 3.92
N GLY A 190 10.78 16.77 3.62
CA GLY A 190 12.06 16.41 4.25
C GLY A 190 12.77 15.25 3.55
N MET A 191 12.40 14.95 2.31
CA MET A 191 12.95 13.87 1.51
C MET A 191 13.97 14.38 0.48
N LYS A 192 14.96 13.55 0.19
CA LYS A 192 15.93 13.76 -0.90
C LYS A 192 15.71 12.70 -1.96
N LEU A 193 15.52 13.13 -3.21
CA LEU A 193 15.51 12.20 -4.35
C LEU A 193 16.95 11.93 -4.79
N THR A 194 17.25 10.67 -5.08
CA THR A 194 18.58 10.21 -5.51
C THR A 194 18.46 9.41 -6.80
N ALA A 195 19.41 9.60 -7.71
CA ALA A 195 19.59 8.73 -8.86
C ALA A 195 20.57 7.60 -8.50
N VAL A 196 20.22 6.38 -8.85
CA VAL A 196 21.06 5.18 -8.68
C VAL A 196 21.11 4.41 -10.01
N PRO A 197 22.16 3.61 -10.27
CA PRO A 197 22.18 2.72 -11.44
C PRO A 197 21.00 1.75 -11.40
N ALA A 198 20.33 1.55 -12.54
CA ALA A 198 19.21 0.60 -12.64
C ALA A 198 19.68 -0.87 -12.49
N ASN A 199 20.92 -1.15 -12.91
CA ASN A 199 21.60 -2.43 -12.74
C ASN A 199 23.04 -2.14 -12.26
N PRO A 200 23.33 -2.28 -10.95
CA PRO A 200 24.68 -2.16 -10.41
C PRO A 200 25.56 -3.39 -10.68
#